data_AF-N9V388-F1
#
_entry.id   AF-N9V388-F1
#
_cell.length_a   1.000
_cell.length_b   1.000
_cell.length_c   1.000
_cell.angle_alpha   90.00
_cell.angle_beta   90.00
_cell.angle_gamma   90.00
#
_symmetry.space_group_name_H-M   'P 1'
#
loop_
_entity.id
_entity.type
_entity.pdbx_description
1 polymer ?
#
loop_
_entity_poly.entity_id
_entity_poly.type
_entity_poly.pdbx_seq_one_letter_code
_entity_poly.pdbx_strand_id
1 'polypeptide(L)'
;MKKFLSIMLVVCFLLTITTGCESNRQQADEKSSTNTMETKKEESDMQIQIQGENDETVIFQLNDSTAASSLYDQLPMTIDVEDNSDDEKIFYPDKKLDTSKTPMAKGPIGTLAYYEPWGDVVMYYDDCGGASGLYALGEAISGIDQISQLSGLIEITKYSENTKQDDDTAKQNEDTQPTVKKDETFSIEQSDGMHHIQIAIGSKTFTASLYDNDTVRELLRRFPMSLQMDELHGNEKYYYFSEGLSSSAQSVSQIYTGDLKLFGNDCLVLFYKDFPTSFSYTSLGHINNPQGLSEALGNGSIQIQFRLIE
;
A
#
# COMPACT_ATOMS: atom_id res chain seq x y z
N MET A 1 14.83 55.87 -0.30
CA MET A 1 14.14 57.17 -0.15
C MET A 1 12.83 57.13 -0.93
N LYS A 2 11.78 57.83 -0.48
CA LYS A 2 10.44 57.82 -1.11
C LYS A 2 10.42 58.67 -2.40
N LYS A 3 9.61 58.30 -3.38
CA LYS A 3 8.97 59.26 -4.31
C LYS A 3 7.50 58.86 -4.51
N PHE A 4 6.60 59.75 -4.11
CA PHE A 4 5.15 59.68 -4.36
C PHE A 4 4.83 60.57 -5.57
N LEU A 5 3.93 60.12 -6.44
CA LEU A 5 3.09 60.94 -7.33
C LEU A 5 1.94 60.04 -7.83
N SER A 6 0.70 60.49 -8.03
CA SER A 6 0.15 61.86 -7.95
C SER A 6 -1.19 61.90 -7.20
N ILE A 7 -1.65 63.11 -6.87
CA ILE A 7 -2.95 63.41 -6.23
C ILE A 7 -3.78 64.29 -7.18
N MET A 8 -5.11 64.10 -7.20
CA MET A 8 -6.07 65.12 -7.64
C MET A 8 -7.36 65.05 -6.82
N LEU A 9 -7.91 66.21 -6.43
CA LEU A 9 -9.05 66.35 -5.51
C LEU A 9 -9.75 67.71 -5.71
N VAL A 10 -11.04 67.71 -6.09
CA VAL A 10 -12.07 68.80 -6.04
C VAL A 10 -13.45 68.11 -6.13
N VAL A 11 -14.52 68.32 -5.34
CA VAL A 11 -14.87 69.21 -4.20
C VAL A 11 -15.52 70.58 -4.50
N CYS A 12 -16.79 70.55 -4.97
CA CYS A 12 -17.88 71.54 -4.76
C CYS A 12 -19.22 70.75 -4.76
N PHE A 13 -20.26 70.94 -3.91
CA PHE A 13 -21.01 72.13 -3.45
C PHE A 13 -22.04 72.63 -4.50
N LEU A 14 -23.36 72.80 -4.23
CA LEU A 14 -24.21 72.65 -3.02
C LEU A 14 -25.69 72.33 -3.38
N LEU A 15 -26.52 71.98 -2.36
CA LEU A 15 -28.00 72.14 -2.14
C LEU A 15 -28.99 72.35 -3.32
N THR A 16 -30.23 71.84 -3.32
CA THR A 16 -31.30 72.03 -2.27
C THR A 16 -32.38 70.93 -2.16
N ILE A 17 -32.87 70.71 -0.91
CA ILE A 17 -34.20 70.29 -0.38
C ILE A 17 -35.39 70.11 -1.37
N THR A 18 -36.41 69.25 -1.18
CA THR A 18 -37.04 68.55 -0.01
C THR A 18 -37.55 67.13 -0.41
N THR A 19 -38.42 66.30 0.25
CA THR A 19 -39.30 66.28 1.47
C THR A 19 -39.57 64.80 1.88
N GLY A 20 -39.66 64.49 3.19
CA GLY A 20 -40.37 63.31 3.77
C GLY A 20 -39.71 61.92 3.59
N CYS A 21 -39.86 60.94 4.49
CA CYS A 21 -40.52 60.88 5.81
C CYS A 21 -39.66 60.07 6.81
N GLU A 22 -39.86 60.31 8.11
CA GLU A 22 -39.20 59.57 9.19
C GLU A 22 -39.93 58.25 9.52
N SER A 23 -39.20 57.21 9.93
CA SER A 23 -39.35 56.64 11.29
C SER A 23 -38.28 55.58 11.61
N ASN A 24 -37.88 55.56 12.88
CA ASN A 24 -37.20 54.52 13.65
C ASN A 24 -35.88 53.86 13.17
N ARG A 25 -34.92 53.86 14.10
CA ARG A 25 -33.86 52.84 14.19
C ARG A 25 -34.43 51.60 14.90
N GLN A 26 -33.96 50.42 14.55
CA GLN A 26 -33.48 49.49 15.58
C GLN A 26 -32.38 48.57 15.05
N GLN A 27 -31.84 47.74 15.95
CA GLN A 27 -30.52 47.14 15.85
C GLN A 27 -30.56 45.77 15.14
N ALA A 28 -29.38 45.28 14.74
CA ALA A 28 -29.18 44.01 14.07
C ALA A 28 -29.80 42.82 14.82
N ASP A 29 -30.20 41.80 14.06
CA ASP A 29 -30.04 40.42 14.51
C ASP A 29 -29.71 39.50 13.31
N GLU A 30 -29.09 38.37 13.62
CA GLU A 30 -28.41 37.50 12.64
C GLU A 30 -29.28 36.31 12.22
N LYS A 31 -29.53 36.15 10.91
CA LYS A 31 -29.86 34.86 10.25
C LYS A 31 -29.89 34.96 8.72
N SER A 32 -28.74 34.68 8.10
CA SER A 32 -28.72 34.21 6.71
C SER A 32 -29.11 32.73 6.71
N SER A 33 -30.41 32.43 6.60
CA SER A 33 -30.91 31.06 6.43
C SER A 33 -30.55 30.54 5.04
N THR A 34 -29.29 30.14 4.85
CA THR A 34 -28.87 29.34 3.70
C THR A 34 -29.60 28.02 3.77
N ASN A 35 -30.58 27.81 2.89
CA ASN A 35 -31.28 26.54 2.77
C ASN A 35 -30.28 25.49 2.27
N THR A 36 -29.74 24.69 3.19
CA THR A 36 -29.07 23.44 2.84
C THR A 36 -30.11 22.53 2.19
N MET A 37 -30.10 22.44 0.87
CA MET A 37 -30.82 21.37 0.19
C MET A 37 -30.07 20.08 0.52
N GLU A 38 -30.67 19.25 1.36
CA GLU A 38 -30.23 17.86 1.51
C GLU A 38 -30.51 17.14 0.20
N THR A 39 -29.53 17.18 -0.71
CA THR A 39 -29.54 16.36 -1.92
C THR A 39 -29.57 14.91 -1.47
N LYS A 40 -30.73 14.27 -1.57
CA LYS A 40 -30.84 12.82 -1.43
C LYS A 40 -29.95 12.21 -2.52
N LYS A 41 -28.76 11.73 -2.12
CA LYS A 41 -27.80 11.04 -2.98
C LYS A 41 -28.57 9.88 -3.65
N GLU A 42 -28.68 9.91 -4.96
CA GLU A 42 -29.15 8.72 -5.69
C GLU A 42 -28.00 7.72 -5.63
N GLU A 43 -28.22 6.61 -4.94
CA GLU A 43 -27.24 5.54 -4.81
C GLU A 43 -27.12 4.84 -6.17
N SER A 44 -25.88 4.61 -6.60
CA SER A 44 -25.57 4.01 -7.91
C SER A 44 -25.87 2.51 -7.89
N ASP A 45 -26.41 1.95 -8.98
CA ASP A 45 -26.63 0.51 -9.09
C ASP A 45 -25.32 -0.29 -9.30
N MET A 46 -24.15 0.37 -9.42
CA MET A 46 -22.87 -0.29 -9.69
C MET A 46 -22.24 -0.87 -8.41
N GLN A 47 -22.39 -2.17 -8.21
CA GLN A 47 -21.72 -2.92 -7.13
C GLN A 47 -20.68 -3.89 -7.70
N ILE A 48 -19.57 -4.08 -6.98
CA ILE A 48 -18.50 -5.02 -7.34
C ILE A 48 -18.22 -5.98 -6.18
N GLN A 49 -17.90 -7.23 -6.50
CA GLN A 49 -17.41 -8.22 -5.54
C GLN A 49 -15.93 -8.46 -5.81
N ILE A 50 -15.17 -8.54 -4.73
CA ILE A 50 -13.75 -8.91 -4.70
C ILE A 50 -13.64 -10.22 -3.91
N GLN A 51 -13.07 -11.23 -4.56
CA GLN A 51 -12.91 -12.58 -4.03
C GLN A 51 -11.41 -12.89 -3.88
N GLY A 52 -10.95 -13.18 -2.66
CA GLY A 52 -9.59 -13.67 -2.37
C GLY A 52 -9.46 -15.18 -2.48
N GLU A 53 -8.21 -15.68 -2.49
CA GLU A 53 -7.89 -17.10 -2.66
C GLU A 53 -8.29 -18.00 -1.48
N ASN A 54 -8.55 -17.45 -0.29
CA ASN A 54 -8.97 -18.18 0.91
C ASN A 54 -10.46 -17.92 1.26
N ASP A 55 -11.29 -17.78 0.23
CA ASP A 55 -12.73 -17.46 0.30
C ASP A 55 -13.06 -16.05 0.86
N GLU A 56 -12.08 -15.15 1.04
CA GLU A 56 -12.33 -13.76 1.47
C GLU A 56 -13.25 -13.03 0.49
N THR A 57 -14.33 -12.43 0.97
CA THR A 57 -15.37 -11.85 0.12
C THR A 57 -15.73 -10.43 0.56
N VAL A 58 -15.37 -9.43 -0.25
CA VAL A 58 -15.68 -8.01 -0.01
C VAL A 58 -16.62 -7.50 -1.11
N ILE A 59 -17.64 -6.72 -0.75
CA ILE A 59 -18.57 -6.11 -1.71
C ILE A 59 -18.49 -4.59 -1.57
N PHE A 60 -18.16 -3.91 -2.66
CA PHE A 60 -18.08 -2.45 -2.74
C PHE A 60 -19.23 -1.86 -3.54
N GLN A 61 -19.86 -0.83 -2.97
CA GLN A 61 -20.80 0.05 -3.64
C GLN A 61 -20.02 1.17 -4.32
N LEU A 62 -19.97 1.15 -5.65
CA LEU A 62 -19.36 2.23 -6.42
C LEU A 62 -20.27 3.46 -6.48
N ASN A 63 -19.69 4.64 -6.70
CA ASN A 63 -20.42 5.90 -6.91
C ASN A 63 -20.71 6.16 -8.41
N ASP A 64 -21.30 7.31 -8.71
CA ASP A 64 -21.72 7.74 -10.06
C ASP A 64 -20.60 8.42 -10.89
N SER A 65 -19.35 8.37 -10.41
CA SER A 65 -18.23 9.05 -11.06
C SER A 65 -17.73 8.38 -12.35
N THR A 66 -16.94 9.13 -13.12
CA THR A 66 -16.34 8.62 -14.36
C THR A 66 -15.23 7.61 -14.06
N ALA A 67 -14.47 7.78 -12.96
CA ALA A 67 -13.47 6.79 -12.56
C ALA A 67 -14.12 5.48 -12.08
N ALA A 68 -15.18 5.56 -11.29
CA ALA A 68 -15.96 4.39 -10.86
C ALA A 68 -16.52 3.61 -12.05
N SER A 69 -17.13 4.32 -13.00
CA SER A 69 -17.61 3.73 -14.27
C SER A 69 -16.46 3.11 -15.08
N SER A 70 -15.31 3.79 -15.14
CA SER A 70 -14.11 3.35 -15.85
C SER A 70 -13.40 2.15 -15.21
N LEU A 71 -13.62 1.87 -13.92
CA LEU A 71 -13.22 0.61 -13.29
C LEU A 71 -14.23 -0.48 -13.62
N TYR A 72 -15.52 -0.18 -13.44
CA TYR A 72 -16.62 -1.10 -13.70
C TYR A 72 -16.63 -1.64 -15.14
N ASP A 73 -16.27 -0.82 -16.13
CA ASP A 73 -16.18 -1.23 -17.54
C ASP A 73 -14.97 -2.13 -17.88
N GLN A 74 -14.05 -2.35 -16.94
CA GLN A 74 -12.94 -3.29 -17.10
C GLN A 74 -13.24 -4.70 -16.54
N LEU A 75 -14.32 -4.86 -15.77
CA LEU A 75 -14.66 -6.12 -15.09
C LEU A 75 -15.38 -7.13 -16.01
N PRO A 76 -15.17 -8.45 -15.84
CA PRO A 76 -14.38 -9.08 -14.77
C PRO A 76 -12.87 -9.07 -15.02
N MET A 77 -12.09 -9.09 -13.94
CA MET A 77 -10.63 -9.24 -14.00
C MET A 77 -10.09 -10.07 -12.83
N THR A 78 -8.94 -10.70 -13.04
CA THR A 78 -8.17 -11.40 -12.00
C THR A 78 -6.80 -10.73 -11.92
N ILE A 79 -6.39 -10.29 -10.74
CA ILE A 79 -5.18 -9.48 -10.56
C ILE A 79 -4.60 -9.69 -9.16
N ASP A 80 -3.29 -9.55 -9.01
CA ASP A 80 -2.63 -9.53 -7.70
C ASP A 80 -3.12 -8.35 -6.85
N VAL A 81 -3.28 -8.59 -5.54
CA VAL A 81 -3.52 -7.55 -4.54
C VAL A 81 -2.28 -7.39 -3.64
N GLU A 82 -1.87 -6.15 -3.43
CA GLU A 82 -0.66 -5.77 -2.69
C GLU A 82 -1.03 -5.02 -1.40
N ASP A 83 -0.17 -5.09 -0.38
CA ASP A 83 -0.27 -4.22 0.81
C ASP A 83 0.35 -2.85 0.51
N ASN A 84 -0.34 -1.76 0.90
CA ASN A 84 0.23 -0.42 0.90
C ASN A 84 0.14 0.21 2.31
N SER A 85 1.26 0.76 2.79
CA SER A 85 1.43 1.17 4.19
C SER A 85 0.96 0.10 5.21
N ASP A 86 0.06 0.47 6.11
CA ASP A 86 -0.45 -0.32 7.22
C ASP A 86 -1.99 -0.30 7.32
N ASP A 87 -2.66 0.45 6.44
CA ASP A 87 -4.11 0.72 6.39
C ASP A 87 -4.76 0.49 4.99
N GLU A 88 -3.99 0.15 3.96
CA GLU A 88 -4.47 0.02 2.57
C GLU A 88 -4.10 -1.31 1.91
N LYS A 89 -4.99 -1.84 1.06
CA LYS A 89 -4.65 -2.78 -0.02
C LYS A 89 -4.73 -2.08 -1.37
N ILE A 90 -3.89 -2.44 -2.34
CA ILE A 90 -3.91 -1.87 -3.69
C ILE A 90 -3.93 -2.93 -4.80
N PHE A 91 -4.43 -2.55 -5.98
CA PHE A 91 -4.26 -3.30 -7.24
C PHE A 91 -4.22 -2.36 -8.45
N TYR A 92 -3.58 -2.78 -9.55
CA TYR A 92 -3.32 -1.93 -10.72
C TYR A 92 -4.21 -2.28 -11.94
N PRO A 93 -5.37 -1.63 -12.14
CA PRO A 93 -6.24 -1.94 -13.28
C PRO A 93 -5.53 -1.79 -14.64
N ASP A 94 -5.79 -2.73 -15.56
CA ASP A 94 -5.30 -2.81 -16.96
C ASP A 94 -5.11 -1.45 -17.67
N LYS A 95 -6.03 -0.51 -17.40
CA LYS A 95 -6.03 0.85 -17.93
C LYS A 95 -6.28 1.82 -16.78
N LYS A 96 -5.47 2.88 -16.75
CA LYS A 96 -5.71 4.06 -15.90
C LYS A 96 -7.13 4.59 -16.10
N LEU A 97 -7.78 4.91 -14.97
CA LEU A 97 -9.17 5.38 -14.94
C LEU A 97 -9.29 6.85 -15.36
N ASP A 98 -10.39 7.21 -16.03
CA ASP A 98 -10.73 8.61 -16.32
C ASP A 98 -11.22 9.32 -15.05
N THR A 99 -10.35 10.14 -14.46
CA THR A 99 -10.62 10.89 -13.21
C THR A 99 -11.51 12.11 -13.39
N SER A 100 -11.95 12.43 -14.61
CA SER A 100 -12.82 13.58 -14.85
C SER A 100 -14.14 13.47 -14.07
N LYS A 101 -14.64 14.61 -13.57
CA LYS A 101 -15.83 14.71 -12.69
C LYS A 101 -15.80 13.85 -11.41
N THR A 102 -14.68 13.20 -11.08
CA THR A 102 -14.59 12.33 -9.92
C THR A 102 -14.17 13.15 -8.68
N PRO A 103 -14.86 13.02 -7.53
CA PRO A 103 -14.47 13.74 -6.31
C PRO A 103 -13.18 13.17 -5.71
N MET A 104 -12.48 13.97 -4.88
CA MET A 104 -11.35 13.49 -4.09
C MET A 104 -11.83 12.48 -3.03
N ALA A 105 -11.04 11.43 -2.78
CA ALA A 105 -11.32 10.48 -1.70
C ALA A 105 -10.98 11.07 -0.33
N LYS A 106 -11.92 10.89 0.60
CA LYS A 106 -11.76 10.98 2.05
C LYS A 106 -12.98 10.31 2.67
N GLY A 107 -12.78 9.35 3.57
CA GLY A 107 -13.87 8.53 4.09
C GLY A 107 -13.44 7.65 5.26
N PRO A 108 -14.35 6.82 5.78
CA PRO A 108 -14.05 5.87 6.85
C PRO A 108 -13.27 4.65 6.33
N ILE A 109 -12.94 3.74 7.25
CA ILE A 109 -12.69 2.33 6.95
C ILE A 109 -13.68 1.78 5.90
N GLY A 110 -13.17 1.02 4.93
CA GLY A 110 -13.94 0.51 3.79
C GLY A 110 -14.04 1.46 2.60
N THR A 111 -13.37 2.62 2.60
CA THR A 111 -13.30 3.50 1.43
C THR A 111 -12.62 2.80 0.24
N LEU A 112 -13.17 2.94 -0.97
CA LEU A 112 -12.52 2.57 -2.23
C LEU A 112 -12.10 3.83 -2.99
N ALA A 113 -10.84 3.93 -3.37
CA ALA A 113 -10.27 5.08 -4.06
C ALA A 113 -9.39 4.68 -5.26
N TYR A 114 -8.93 5.66 -6.03
CA TYR A 114 -7.97 5.50 -7.12
C TYR A 114 -6.92 6.60 -7.06
N TYR A 115 -5.64 6.23 -7.08
CA TYR A 115 -4.54 7.18 -7.00
C TYR A 115 -3.94 7.43 -8.39
N GLU A 116 -4.37 8.52 -9.03
CA GLU A 116 -4.02 8.86 -10.41
C GLU A 116 -2.50 8.84 -10.73
N PRO A 117 -1.61 9.35 -9.84
CA PRO A 117 -0.18 9.45 -10.14
C PRO A 117 0.44 8.09 -10.49
N TRP A 118 0.12 7.03 -9.76
CA TRP A 118 0.66 5.69 -10.00
C TRP A 118 -0.29 4.86 -10.86
N GLY A 119 -1.59 4.84 -10.55
CA GLY A 119 -2.65 4.22 -11.37
C GLY A 119 -3.32 3.00 -10.73
N ASP A 120 -3.17 2.90 -9.41
CA ASP A 120 -3.66 1.92 -8.47
C ASP A 120 -5.06 2.27 -7.95
N VAL A 121 -5.85 1.24 -7.68
CA VAL A 121 -7.09 1.28 -6.90
C VAL A 121 -6.76 0.88 -5.48
N VAL A 122 -7.27 1.65 -4.51
CA VAL A 122 -6.95 1.54 -3.09
C VAL A 122 -8.20 1.12 -2.30
N MET A 123 -8.08 0.05 -1.52
CA MET A 123 -9.09 -0.46 -0.59
C MET A 123 -8.64 -0.20 0.85
N TYR A 124 -9.28 0.75 1.52
CA TYR A 124 -8.93 1.15 2.88
C TYR A 124 -9.50 0.20 3.94
N TYR A 125 -8.66 -0.24 4.87
CA TYR A 125 -9.06 -0.97 6.07
C TYR A 125 -8.77 -0.20 7.40
N ASP A 126 -8.36 1.07 7.31
CA ASP A 126 -8.54 2.11 8.36
C ASP A 126 -9.11 3.41 7.71
N ASP A 127 -9.19 4.52 8.45
CA ASP A 127 -9.76 5.81 7.99
C ASP A 127 -8.98 6.46 6.83
N CYS A 128 -9.57 6.48 5.63
CA CYS A 128 -9.03 7.18 4.45
C CYS A 128 -8.83 8.69 4.70
N GLY A 129 -7.60 9.07 5.06
CA GLY A 129 -7.20 10.45 5.35
C GLY A 129 -7.41 11.44 4.18
N GLY A 130 -7.25 10.96 2.95
CA GLY A 130 -7.43 11.69 1.70
C GLY A 130 -6.18 12.44 1.23
N ALA A 131 -5.87 12.37 -0.06
CA ALA A 131 -4.64 12.90 -0.67
C ALA A 131 -4.88 13.58 -2.03
N SER A 132 -3.90 14.38 -2.48
CA SER A 132 -3.95 15.06 -3.79
C SER A 132 -3.78 14.05 -4.92
N GLY A 133 -4.79 13.92 -5.79
CA GLY A 133 -4.79 12.91 -6.86
C GLY A 133 -5.36 11.55 -6.42
N LEU A 134 -5.89 11.46 -5.21
CA LEU A 134 -6.66 10.31 -4.73
C LEU A 134 -8.15 10.59 -4.94
N TYR A 135 -8.81 9.75 -5.73
CA TYR A 135 -10.18 9.94 -6.23
C TYR A 135 -11.13 8.90 -5.66
N ALA A 136 -12.33 9.30 -5.21
CA ALA A 136 -13.28 8.37 -4.59
C ALA A 136 -13.96 7.49 -5.66
N LEU A 137 -13.92 6.17 -5.49
CA LEU A 137 -14.63 5.21 -6.34
C LEU A 137 -15.89 4.66 -5.68
N GLY A 138 -15.88 4.43 -4.36
CA GLY A 138 -16.96 3.75 -3.66
C GLY A 138 -16.68 3.53 -2.17
N GLU A 139 -17.54 2.75 -1.51
CA GLU A 139 -17.45 2.36 -0.10
C GLU A 139 -17.86 0.88 0.04
N ALA A 140 -17.21 0.13 0.92
CA ALA A 140 -17.52 -1.27 1.17
C ALA A 140 -18.84 -1.42 1.96
N ILE A 141 -19.74 -2.28 1.45
CA ILE A 141 -21.05 -2.57 2.05
C ILE A 141 -21.14 -3.96 2.68
N SER A 142 -20.15 -4.83 2.42
CA SER A 142 -19.98 -6.12 3.09
C SER A 142 -18.50 -6.54 3.08
N GLY A 143 -18.07 -7.33 4.06
CA GLY A 143 -16.72 -7.90 4.15
C GLY A 143 -15.59 -6.91 4.48
N ILE A 144 -15.91 -5.75 5.09
CA ILE A 144 -14.93 -4.68 5.39
C ILE A 144 -13.74 -5.22 6.20
N ASP A 145 -14.00 -6.12 7.15
CA ASP A 145 -13.03 -6.79 8.02
C ASP A 145 -12.14 -7.81 7.29
N GLN A 146 -12.48 -8.18 6.05
CA GLN A 146 -11.72 -9.10 5.20
C GLN A 146 -10.79 -8.36 4.23
N ILE A 147 -10.92 -7.04 4.06
CA ILE A 147 -10.04 -6.24 3.18
C ILE A 147 -8.57 -6.44 3.55
N SER A 148 -8.22 -6.37 4.85
CA SER A 148 -6.84 -6.56 5.34
C SER A 148 -6.30 -7.99 5.13
N GLN A 149 -7.19 -8.97 4.89
CA GLN A 149 -6.85 -10.39 4.70
C GLN A 149 -6.60 -10.74 3.23
N LEU A 150 -7.16 -9.96 2.28
CA LEU A 150 -6.94 -10.11 0.85
C LEU A 150 -5.43 -10.18 0.51
N SER A 151 -5.04 -11.24 -0.19
CA SER A 151 -3.66 -11.51 -0.62
C SER A 151 -3.67 -12.45 -1.82
N GLY A 152 -2.57 -12.48 -2.58
CA GLY A 152 -2.49 -13.28 -3.82
C GLY A 152 -3.35 -12.70 -4.94
N LEU A 153 -3.93 -13.56 -5.78
CA LEU A 153 -4.84 -13.14 -6.84
C LEU A 153 -6.25 -12.89 -6.28
N ILE A 154 -6.80 -11.71 -6.55
CA ILE A 154 -8.21 -11.39 -6.35
C ILE A 154 -8.98 -11.50 -7.67
N GLU A 155 -10.16 -12.15 -7.65
CA GLU A 155 -11.15 -12.05 -8.73
C GLU A 155 -12.11 -10.89 -8.44
N ILE A 156 -12.16 -9.91 -9.35
CA ILE A 156 -13.02 -8.74 -9.26
C ILE A 156 -14.13 -8.86 -10.30
N THR A 157 -15.38 -8.92 -9.82
CA THR A 157 -16.56 -9.16 -10.66
C THR A 157 -17.66 -8.12 -10.41
N LYS A 158 -18.62 -8.03 -11.34
CA LYS A 158 -19.81 -7.19 -11.19
C LYS A 158 -20.80 -7.91 -10.28
N TYR A 159 -21.08 -7.35 -9.12
CA TYR A 159 -21.93 -8.00 -8.12
C TYR A 159 -23.42 -7.94 -8.52
N SER A 160 -24.16 -8.98 -8.14
CA SER A 160 -25.63 -8.99 -8.19
C SER A 160 -26.16 -10.01 -7.18
N GLU A 161 -27.16 -9.61 -6.37
CA GLU A 161 -27.70 -10.45 -5.30
C GLU A 161 -28.43 -11.70 -5.82
N ASN A 162 -27.70 -12.81 -5.95
CA ASN A 162 -28.29 -14.14 -6.10
C ASN A 162 -28.70 -14.68 -4.73
N THR A 163 -29.89 -14.31 -4.27
CA THR A 163 -30.44 -14.71 -2.96
C THR A 163 -30.42 -16.22 -2.70
N LYS A 164 -29.53 -16.64 -1.79
CA LYS A 164 -29.57 -17.88 -1.00
C LYS A 164 -28.79 -17.71 0.30
N GLN A 165 -28.99 -18.67 1.21
CA GLN A 165 -28.71 -18.63 2.64
C GLN A 165 -28.09 -19.99 3.06
N ASP A 166 -27.78 -20.16 4.36
CA ASP A 166 -27.47 -21.42 5.07
C ASP A 166 -25.98 -21.86 5.01
N ASP A 167 -25.30 -22.30 6.10
CA ASP A 167 -25.60 -22.20 7.55
C ASP A 167 -24.34 -22.40 8.45
N ASP A 168 -24.55 -22.20 9.75
CA ASP A 168 -23.72 -22.12 10.98
C ASP A 168 -22.52 -23.08 11.31
N THR A 169 -21.79 -22.62 12.34
CA THR A 169 -20.98 -23.28 13.40
C THR A 169 -19.52 -23.73 13.22
N ALA A 170 -18.73 -23.47 14.27
CA ALA A 170 -17.35 -23.91 14.51
C ALA A 170 -17.16 -24.48 15.93
N LYS A 171 -16.07 -25.27 16.18
CA LYS A 171 -15.13 -25.12 17.34
C LYS A 171 -14.15 -26.29 17.60
N GLN A 172 -12.88 -25.91 17.80
CA GLN A 172 -11.86 -26.32 18.79
C GLN A 172 -11.92 -27.67 19.55
N ASN A 173 -10.74 -28.33 19.62
CA ASN A 173 -10.08 -28.93 20.81
C ASN A 173 -8.62 -29.32 20.42
N GLU A 174 -7.64 -29.62 21.28
CA GLU A 174 -7.57 -29.75 22.76
C GLU A 174 -6.19 -29.21 23.30
N ASP A 175 -5.50 -29.90 24.22
CA ASP A 175 -4.23 -29.48 24.89
C ASP A 175 -3.11 -30.56 24.84
N THR A 176 -1.85 -30.19 25.15
CA THR A 176 -0.88 -30.88 26.04
C THR A 176 0.59 -30.87 25.55
N GLN A 177 1.51 -30.40 26.41
CA GLN A 177 2.98 -30.46 26.26
C GLN A 177 3.63 -31.61 27.07
N PRO A 178 4.71 -32.24 26.58
CA PRO A 178 5.80 -32.78 27.42
C PRO A 178 7.16 -32.08 27.20
N THR A 179 8.08 -32.20 28.17
CA THR A 179 9.40 -31.53 28.21
C THR A 179 10.55 -32.51 28.49
N VAL A 180 11.79 -32.00 28.73
CA VAL A 180 13.02 -32.68 29.27
C VAL A 180 13.96 -33.30 28.20
N LYS A 181 15.32 -33.20 28.21
CA LYS A 181 16.44 -32.39 28.83
C LYS A 181 17.75 -32.81 28.09
N LYS A 182 18.95 -32.22 28.22
CA LYS A 182 19.50 -30.85 28.46
C LYS A 182 21.05 -30.96 28.50
N ASP A 183 21.77 -29.96 28.00
CA ASP A 183 23.24 -29.71 28.08
C ASP A 183 24.21 -30.69 27.39
N GLU A 184 24.99 -30.16 26.44
CA GLU A 184 26.46 -30.19 26.51
C GLU A 184 27.00 -28.79 26.16
N THR A 185 28.12 -28.38 26.77
CA THR A 185 28.68 -27.02 26.64
C THR A 185 29.97 -27.03 25.83
N PHE A 186 30.09 -26.16 24.83
CA PHE A 186 31.36 -25.86 24.17
C PHE A 186 31.70 -24.35 24.23
N SER A 187 32.98 -24.02 24.08
CA SER A 187 33.54 -22.71 24.41
C SER A 187 33.19 -21.61 23.40
N ILE A 188 32.84 -20.44 23.92
CA ILE A 188 32.43 -19.25 23.16
C ILE A 188 33.64 -18.55 22.55
N GLU A 189 33.90 -18.78 21.26
CA GLU A 189 34.23 -17.67 20.34
C GLU A 189 32.96 -16.81 20.22
N GLN A 190 33.07 -15.48 20.15
CA GLN A 190 31.88 -14.60 20.05
C GLN A 190 31.28 -14.62 18.64
N SER A 191 30.49 -15.66 18.35
CA SER A 191 29.49 -15.60 17.27
C SER A 191 28.50 -14.46 17.57
N ASP A 192 28.21 -13.68 16.54
CA ASP A 192 27.22 -12.61 16.50
C ASP A 192 25.77 -13.13 16.40
N GLY A 193 25.57 -14.46 16.34
CA GLY A 193 24.27 -15.07 16.08
C GLY A 193 23.84 -14.96 14.61
N MET A 194 24.78 -14.75 13.69
CA MET A 194 24.53 -14.66 12.26
C MET A 194 25.18 -15.80 11.48
N HIS A 195 24.59 -16.15 10.34
CA HIS A 195 25.16 -17.10 9.38
C HIS A 195 25.92 -16.33 8.28
N HIS A 196 27.22 -16.55 8.16
CA HIS A 196 28.02 -15.88 7.12
C HIS A 196 27.97 -16.65 5.79
N ILE A 197 27.64 -15.92 4.71
CA ILE A 197 27.52 -16.46 3.36
C ILE A 197 28.39 -15.68 2.36
N GLN A 198 28.73 -16.35 1.27
CA GLN A 198 29.37 -15.78 0.09
C GLN A 198 28.33 -15.58 -1.01
N ILE A 199 28.28 -14.37 -1.56
CA ILE A 199 27.45 -14.01 -2.72
C ILE A 199 28.39 -13.68 -3.89
N ALA A 200 28.34 -14.45 -4.97
CA ALA A 200 29.18 -14.25 -6.16
C ALA A 200 28.34 -13.75 -7.34
N ILE A 201 28.82 -12.67 -7.97
CA ILE A 201 28.15 -11.95 -9.06
C ILE A 201 29.21 -11.69 -10.15
N GLY A 202 29.15 -12.49 -11.22
CA GLY A 202 30.17 -12.48 -12.27
C GLY A 202 31.57 -12.80 -11.72
N SER A 203 32.48 -11.82 -11.76
CA SER A 203 33.83 -11.93 -11.19
C SER A 203 34.01 -11.22 -9.83
N LYS A 204 32.97 -10.55 -9.31
CA LYS A 204 32.98 -9.99 -7.95
C LYS A 204 32.38 -10.98 -6.96
N THR A 205 32.89 -10.93 -5.73
CA THR A 205 32.44 -11.75 -4.62
C THR A 205 32.28 -10.88 -3.39
N PHE A 206 31.13 -11.01 -2.73
CA PHE A 206 30.74 -10.29 -1.53
C PHE A 206 30.54 -11.28 -0.38
N THR A 207 30.74 -10.81 0.85
CA THR A 207 30.31 -11.53 2.06
C THR A 207 29.06 -10.89 2.62
N ALA A 208 28.14 -11.69 3.14
CA ALA A 208 26.92 -11.25 3.79
C ALA A 208 26.69 -12.02 5.09
N SER A 209 26.08 -11.36 6.07
CA SER A 209 25.64 -11.97 7.32
C SER A 209 24.12 -12.07 7.30
N LEU A 210 23.59 -13.28 7.52
CA LEU A 210 22.15 -13.55 7.64
C LEU A 210 21.75 -13.71 9.12
N TYR A 211 20.57 -13.23 9.50
CA TYR A 211 20.06 -13.35 10.87
C TYR A 211 19.66 -14.81 11.19
N ASP A 212 19.88 -15.28 12.43
CA ASP A 212 19.35 -16.57 12.87
C ASP A 212 17.82 -16.49 13.11
N ASN A 213 17.04 -16.77 12.06
CA ASN A 213 15.59 -16.90 12.09
C ASN A 213 15.13 -18.09 11.21
N ASP A 214 13.89 -18.55 11.39
CA ASP A 214 13.42 -19.78 10.74
C ASP A 214 13.39 -19.71 9.21
N THR A 215 13.05 -18.55 8.64
CA THR A 215 13.14 -18.26 7.21
C THR A 215 14.56 -18.44 6.66
N VAL A 216 15.56 -17.90 7.37
CA VAL A 216 16.97 -18.06 7.00
C VAL A 216 17.43 -19.51 7.17
N ARG A 217 17.01 -20.20 8.24
CA ARG A 217 17.30 -21.63 8.44
C ARG A 217 16.71 -22.50 7.33
N GLU A 218 15.59 -22.11 6.73
CA GLU A 218 14.99 -22.79 5.58
C GLU A 218 15.68 -22.43 4.27
N LEU A 219 15.98 -21.15 4.04
CA LEU A 219 16.74 -20.67 2.88
C LEU A 219 18.12 -21.35 2.81
N LEU A 220 18.82 -21.50 3.93
CA LEU A 220 20.12 -22.17 4.00
C LEU A 220 20.04 -23.68 3.69
N ARG A 221 18.89 -24.35 3.84
CA ARG A 221 18.72 -25.75 3.37
C ARG A 221 18.71 -25.85 1.84
N ARG A 222 18.51 -24.73 1.13
CA ARG A 222 18.57 -24.63 -0.34
C ARG A 222 19.99 -24.34 -0.85
N PHE A 223 20.97 -24.12 0.02
CA PHE A 223 22.34 -23.77 -0.36
C PHE A 223 23.19 -25.03 -0.66
N PRO A 224 24.16 -24.98 -1.60
CA PRO A 224 24.49 -23.84 -2.45
C PRO A 224 23.51 -23.68 -3.62
N MET A 225 23.11 -22.43 -3.92
CA MET A 225 22.16 -22.13 -4.99
C MET A 225 22.69 -21.12 -6.00
N SER A 226 22.12 -21.13 -7.20
CA SER A 226 22.45 -20.24 -8.31
C SER A 226 21.17 -19.76 -8.96
N LEU A 227 20.78 -18.52 -8.70
CA LEU A 227 19.52 -17.93 -9.13
C LEU A 227 19.75 -16.99 -10.30
N GLN A 228 18.85 -16.99 -11.29
CA GLN A 228 18.78 -15.95 -12.31
C GLN A 228 17.82 -14.88 -11.77
N MET A 229 18.36 -13.80 -11.20
CA MET A 229 17.56 -12.76 -10.56
C MET A 229 17.25 -11.63 -11.56
N ASP A 230 16.00 -11.19 -11.60
CA ASP A 230 15.53 -10.14 -12.50
C ASP A 230 15.67 -8.74 -11.89
N GLU A 231 15.56 -7.71 -12.73
CA GLU A 231 15.69 -6.30 -12.36
C GLU A 231 14.33 -5.69 -12.05
N LEU A 232 14.21 -4.98 -10.93
CA LEU A 232 13.04 -4.17 -10.62
C LEU A 232 13.45 -2.77 -10.13
N HIS A 233 12.66 -1.76 -10.53
CA HIS A 233 12.80 -0.30 -10.30
C HIS A 233 14.20 0.36 -10.43
N GLY A 234 15.23 -0.38 -10.83
CA GLY A 234 16.62 0.08 -10.86
C GLY A 234 17.27 0.23 -9.48
N ASN A 235 16.75 -0.42 -8.43
CA ASN A 235 17.26 -0.42 -7.05
C ASN A 235 17.38 -1.84 -6.45
N GLU A 236 16.73 -2.85 -7.03
CA GLU A 236 16.56 -4.17 -6.44
C GLU A 236 16.67 -5.31 -7.48
N LYS A 237 17.21 -6.45 -7.07
CA LYS A 237 17.11 -7.71 -7.82
C LYS A 237 16.18 -8.67 -7.09
N TYR A 238 15.31 -9.36 -7.81
CA TYR A 238 14.34 -10.27 -7.22
C TYR A 238 14.36 -11.68 -7.85
N TYR A 239 13.85 -12.67 -7.11
CA TYR A 239 13.62 -14.02 -7.61
C TYR A 239 12.49 -14.69 -6.82
N TYR A 240 11.44 -15.15 -7.51
CA TYR A 240 10.35 -15.93 -6.94
C TYR A 240 10.73 -17.42 -6.86
N PHE A 241 10.64 -18.00 -5.66
CA PHE A 241 10.76 -19.45 -5.48
C PHE A 241 9.46 -20.17 -5.86
N SER A 242 9.56 -21.32 -6.54
CA SER A 242 8.39 -22.19 -6.81
C SER A 242 7.80 -22.87 -5.57
N GLU A 243 8.51 -22.80 -4.44
CA GLU A 243 8.08 -23.22 -3.12
C GLU A 243 8.45 -22.11 -2.14
N GLY A 244 7.47 -21.54 -1.44
CA GLY A 244 7.70 -20.50 -0.43
C GLY A 244 8.58 -20.98 0.74
N LEU A 245 8.90 -20.04 1.62
CA LEU A 245 9.56 -20.22 2.91
C LEU A 245 8.56 -19.86 4.03
N SER A 246 8.86 -20.22 5.28
CA SER A 246 8.27 -19.50 6.41
C SER A 246 8.60 -18.01 6.31
N SER A 247 7.67 -17.13 6.69
CA SER A 247 7.88 -15.68 6.71
C SER A 247 7.46 -15.08 8.07
N SER A 248 8.07 -13.95 8.41
CA SER A 248 7.75 -13.13 9.57
C SER A 248 7.97 -11.68 9.16
N ALA A 249 7.11 -11.21 8.28
CA ALA A 249 7.25 -9.93 7.61
C ALA A 249 6.98 -8.78 8.59
N GLN A 250 7.83 -7.74 8.53
CA GLN A 250 7.71 -6.54 9.36
C GLN A 250 7.98 -5.32 8.48
N SER A 251 7.18 -4.26 8.66
CA SER A 251 7.41 -2.98 7.99
C SER A 251 8.79 -2.45 8.36
N VAL A 252 9.55 -2.02 7.34
CA VAL A 252 10.84 -1.34 7.53
C VAL A 252 10.75 0.07 6.97
N SER A 253 11.16 1.07 7.75
CA SER A 253 11.10 2.48 7.33
C SER A 253 12.17 2.89 6.31
N GLN A 254 13.17 2.03 6.11
CA GLN A 254 14.35 2.30 5.28
C GLN A 254 14.97 0.98 4.82
N ILE A 255 15.29 0.90 3.54
CA ILE A 255 16.14 -0.12 2.93
C ILE A 255 17.56 0.44 2.76
N TYR A 256 18.56 -0.39 2.98
CA TYR A 256 19.96 -0.05 2.76
C TYR A 256 20.58 -0.87 1.62
N THR A 257 21.54 -0.28 0.92
CA THR A 257 22.33 -0.93 -0.12
C THR A 257 22.99 -2.19 0.43
N GLY A 258 22.66 -3.35 -0.13
CA GLY A 258 23.12 -4.66 0.32
C GLY A 258 22.15 -5.42 1.22
N ASP A 259 21.00 -4.85 1.60
CA ASP A 259 19.94 -5.59 2.30
C ASP A 259 19.48 -6.81 1.51
N LEU A 260 19.35 -7.95 2.19
CA LEU A 260 18.73 -9.17 1.68
C LEU A 260 17.42 -9.40 2.44
N LYS A 261 16.30 -9.42 1.71
CA LYS A 261 14.95 -9.50 2.24
C LYS A 261 14.16 -10.63 1.56
N LEU A 262 13.11 -11.11 2.21
CA LEU A 262 12.04 -11.87 1.59
C LEU A 262 10.79 -10.96 1.57
N PHE A 263 10.27 -10.69 0.38
CA PHE A 263 8.96 -10.09 0.19
C PHE A 263 7.92 -11.22 0.07
N GLY A 264 6.73 -11.03 0.65
CA GLY A 264 5.75 -12.11 0.81
C GLY A 264 6.37 -13.31 1.57
N ASN A 265 6.30 -14.49 0.96
CA ASN A 265 6.93 -15.72 1.48
C ASN A 265 7.88 -16.42 0.48
N ASP A 266 8.00 -15.93 -0.76
CA ASP A 266 8.68 -16.61 -1.87
C ASP A 266 9.61 -15.70 -2.69
N CYS A 267 9.47 -14.38 -2.60
CA CYS A 267 10.24 -13.43 -3.40
C CYS A 267 11.53 -12.98 -2.68
N LEU A 268 12.66 -13.58 -3.02
CA LEU A 268 13.98 -13.20 -2.52
C LEU A 268 14.44 -11.89 -3.17
N VAL A 269 14.64 -10.84 -2.40
CA VAL A 269 15.07 -9.52 -2.88
C VAL A 269 16.46 -9.15 -2.35
N LEU A 270 17.34 -8.71 -3.25
CA LEU A 270 18.65 -8.13 -2.96
C LEU A 270 18.69 -6.67 -3.40
N PHE A 271 18.75 -5.76 -2.44
CA PHE A 271 18.78 -4.32 -2.68
C PHE A 271 20.19 -3.80 -2.95
N TYR A 272 20.30 -2.82 -3.85
CA TYR A 272 21.58 -2.20 -4.22
C TYR A 272 21.53 -0.66 -4.29
N LYS A 273 20.51 -0.05 -3.70
CA LYS A 273 20.43 1.38 -3.38
C LYS A 273 19.72 1.60 -2.05
N ASP A 274 20.04 2.69 -1.37
CA ASP A 274 19.32 3.15 -0.18
C ASP A 274 18.02 3.86 -0.60
N PHE A 275 16.89 3.54 0.02
CA PHE A 275 15.63 4.29 -0.13
C PHE A 275 14.70 4.10 1.08
N PRO A 276 13.90 5.12 1.46
CA PRO A 276 12.85 4.96 2.46
C PRO A 276 11.70 4.12 1.88
N THR A 277 11.06 3.31 2.71
CA THR A 277 9.86 2.54 2.35
C THR A 277 8.94 2.41 3.56
N SER A 278 7.73 1.87 3.36
CA SER A 278 6.85 1.36 4.41
C SER A 278 6.60 -0.15 4.27
N PHE A 279 7.05 -0.77 3.17
CA PHE A 279 6.75 -2.17 2.86
C PHE A 279 7.26 -3.16 3.91
N SER A 280 6.49 -4.24 4.08
CA SER A 280 6.81 -5.33 5.00
C SER A 280 7.68 -6.39 4.35
N TYR A 281 8.77 -6.75 5.03
CA TYR A 281 9.69 -7.80 4.59
C TYR A 281 10.07 -8.70 5.75
N THR A 282 10.31 -9.99 5.48
CA THR A 282 11.12 -10.79 6.42
C THR A 282 12.59 -10.45 6.17
N SER A 283 13.26 -9.84 7.14
CA SER A 283 14.69 -9.51 6.99
C SER A 283 15.55 -10.77 7.08
N LEU A 284 16.30 -11.05 6.01
CA LEU A 284 17.15 -12.23 5.91
C LEU A 284 18.59 -11.91 6.33
N GLY A 285 19.11 -10.76 5.92
CA GLY A 285 20.48 -10.35 6.21
C GLY A 285 20.91 -9.11 5.45
N HIS A 286 22.22 -8.89 5.37
CA HIS A 286 22.81 -7.80 4.58
C HIS A 286 24.22 -8.16 4.10
N ILE A 287 24.67 -7.54 3.00
CA ILE A 287 26.04 -7.60 2.52
C ILE A 287 26.95 -6.72 3.40
N ASN A 288 28.04 -7.30 3.90
CA ASN A 288 28.88 -6.69 4.95
C ASN A 288 29.76 -5.55 4.42
N ASN A 289 30.00 -5.51 3.11
CA ASN A 289 30.56 -4.36 2.40
C ASN A 289 29.97 -4.28 0.98
N PRO A 290 28.95 -3.44 0.73
CA PRO A 290 28.27 -3.36 -0.56
C PRO A 290 28.99 -2.48 -1.59
N GLN A 291 30.23 -2.05 -1.35
CA GLN A 291 30.95 -1.16 -2.27
C GLN A 291 31.11 -1.80 -3.66
N GLY A 292 30.52 -1.16 -4.67
CA GLY A 292 30.53 -1.66 -6.06
C GLY A 292 29.58 -2.83 -6.32
N LEU A 293 28.58 -3.06 -5.45
CA LEU A 293 27.51 -4.03 -5.67
C LEU A 293 26.68 -3.70 -6.92
N SER A 294 26.17 -2.47 -7.02
CA SER A 294 25.38 -2.01 -8.18
C SER A 294 26.13 -2.18 -9.52
N GLU A 295 27.45 -1.92 -9.53
CA GLU A 295 28.31 -2.14 -10.71
C GLU A 295 28.42 -3.61 -11.13
N ALA A 296 28.37 -4.54 -10.17
CA ALA A 296 28.46 -5.97 -10.43
C ALA A 296 27.13 -6.52 -10.93
N LEU A 297 26.03 -6.02 -10.37
CA LEU A 297 24.66 -6.40 -10.71
C LEU A 297 24.21 -5.88 -12.08
N GLY A 298 24.62 -4.67 -12.46
CA GLY A 298 24.22 -4.03 -13.71
C GLY A 298 22.71 -3.73 -13.80
N ASN A 299 22.27 -3.27 -14.97
CA ASN A 299 20.92 -2.72 -15.20
C ASN A 299 19.93 -3.74 -15.81
N GLY A 300 20.03 -5.02 -15.45
CA GLY A 300 19.20 -6.09 -16.01
C GLY A 300 19.35 -7.41 -15.26
N SER A 301 18.68 -8.45 -15.76
CA SER A 301 18.67 -9.79 -15.15
C SER A 301 20.07 -10.44 -15.12
N ILE A 302 20.45 -11.01 -13.98
CA ILE A 302 21.80 -11.53 -13.76
C ILE A 302 21.82 -12.80 -12.89
N GLN A 303 22.74 -13.72 -13.18
CA GLN A 303 22.95 -14.89 -12.34
C GLN A 303 23.74 -14.52 -11.07
N ILE A 304 23.19 -14.87 -9.91
CA ILE A 304 23.79 -14.69 -8.59
C ILE A 304 23.93 -16.04 -7.89
N GLN A 305 25.10 -16.32 -7.33
CA GLN A 305 25.39 -17.59 -6.65
C GLN A 305 25.57 -17.37 -5.15
N PHE A 306 24.90 -18.18 -4.34
CA PHE A 306 24.90 -18.10 -2.88
C PHE A 306 25.48 -19.38 -2.28
N ARG A 307 26.45 -19.25 -1.37
CA ARG A 307 27.16 -20.35 -0.70
C ARG A 307 27.39 -20.03 0.77
N LEU A 308 27.48 -21.04 1.63
CA LEU A 308 28.05 -20.87 2.98
C LEU A 308 29.53 -20.48 2.89
N ILE A 309 30.04 -19.86 3.95
CA ILE A 309 31.49 -19.74 4.19
C ILE A 309 31.91 -20.89 5.11
N GLU A 310 32.99 -21.59 4.74
CA GLU A 310 33.66 -22.64 5.53
C GLU A 310 34.81 -22.06 6.37
#